data_AF-A0A8X8XNV6-F1
#
_entry.id   AF-A0A8X8XNV6-F1
#
_cell.length_a   1.000
_cell.length_b   1.000
_cell.length_c   1.000
_cell.angle_alpha   90.00
_cell.angle_beta   90.00
_cell.angle_gamma   90.00
#
_symmetry.space_group_name_H-M   'P 1'
#
loop_
_entity.id
_entity.type
_entity.pdbx_description
1 polymer ?
#
loop_
_entity_poly.entity_id
_entity_poly.type
_entity_poly.pdbx_seq_one_letter_code
_entity_poly.pdbx_strand_id
1 'polypeptide(L)'
;MFNYVQIGNPTINDETDLKRMYEYYESHALISRQTLNRILRYCDFTDSGNGLSTQCLIGILESERNTAALDVYNIYAPTCNTSSPTNQAMNIDPDPCIDQYVHTYLNRPDVQQALHANITNIPYDWKACSKVNGEWQDSPATSQRLDRRWSSSLDL
;
A
#
# COMPACT_ATOMS: atom_id res chain seq x y z
N MET A 1 20.12 -16.90 -21.50
CA MET A 1 19.59 -17.87 -20.50
C MET A 1 19.33 -17.08 -19.22
N PHE A 2 18.10 -17.07 -18.72
CA PHE A 2 17.76 -16.43 -17.43
C PHE A 2 17.97 -17.45 -16.31
N ASN A 3 18.70 -17.06 -15.25
CA ASN A 3 19.17 -17.99 -14.22
C ASN A 3 18.32 -17.97 -12.93
N TYR A 4 17.69 -16.84 -12.58
CA TYR A 4 16.76 -16.74 -11.45
C TYR A 4 15.88 -15.48 -11.55
N VAL A 5 14.80 -15.45 -10.76
CA VAL A 5 13.94 -14.28 -10.52
C VAL A 5 13.88 -14.01 -9.01
N GLN A 6 14.11 -12.77 -8.60
CA GLN A 6 13.99 -12.31 -7.22
C GLN A 6 12.72 -11.48 -7.05
N ILE A 7 11.91 -11.82 -6.06
CA ILE A 7 10.65 -11.13 -5.75
C ILE A 7 10.62 -10.87 -4.24
N GLY A 8 10.49 -9.60 -3.83
CA GLY A 8 10.44 -9.19 -2.43
C GLY A 8 9.04 -8.75 -2.04
N ASN A 9 8.50 -9.32 -0.96
CA ASN A 9 7.16 -9.04 -0.41
C ASN A 9 6.04 -8.82 -1.46
N PRO A 10 5.91 -9.69 -2.46
CA PRO A 10 4.87 -9.52 -3.49
C PRO A 10 3.48 -9.84 -2.94
N THR A 11 2.47 -9.23 -3.56
CA THR A 11 1.16 -9.86 -3.67
C THR A 11 1.22 -10.88 -4.80
N ILE A 12 0.91 -12.15 -4.51
CA ILE A 12 0.91 -13.25 -5.49
C ILE A 12 -0.51 -13.77 -5.69
N ASN A 13 -1.29 -13.85 -4.61
CA ASN A 13 -2.64 -14.37 -4.61
C ASN A 13 -3.51 -13.52 -3.68
N ASP A 14 -4.22 -12.55 -4.23
CA ASP A 14 -5.05 -11.58 -3.51
C ASP A 14 -5.97 -12.23 -2.46
N GLU A 15 -6.59 -13.38 -2.78
CA GLU A 15 -7.45 -14.10 -1.84
C GLU A 15 -6.69 -14.52 -0.57
N THR A 16 -5.59 -15.26 -0.74
CA THR A 16 -4.79 -15.76 0.38
C THR A 16 -4.08 -14.60 1.06
N ASP A 17 -3.50 -13.68 0.30
CA ASP A 17 -2.73 -12.55 0.84
C ASP A 17 -3.62 -11.63 1.68
N LEU A 18 -4.85 -11.32 1.22
CA LEU A 18 -5.80 -10.53 2.00
C LEU A 18 -6.26 -11.28 3.26
N LYS A 19 -6.53 -12.57 3.17
CA LYS A 19 -6.88 -13.39 4.34
C LYS A 19 -5.74 -13.41 5.36
N ARG A 20 -4.50 -13.62 4.90
CA ARG A 20 -3.30 -13.66 5.73
C ARG A 20 -2.98 -12.31 6.36
N MET A 21 -3.31 -11.20 5.70
CA MET A 21 -3.17 -9.86 6.28
C MET A 21 -3.98 -9.72 7.58
N TYR A 22 -5.26 -10.13 7.59
CA TYR A 22 -6.06 -10.04 8.81
C TYR A 22 -5.60 -11.01 9.91
N GLU A 23 -5.15 -12.21 9.54
CA GLU A 23 -4.52 -13.15 10.50
C GLU A 23 -3.21 -12.57 11.07
N TYR A 24 -2.42 -11.87 10.25
CA TYR A 24 -1.23 -11.16 10.69
C TYR A 24 -1.60 -10.04 11.69
N TYR A 25 -2.62 -9.24 11.40
CA TYR A 25 -3.10 -8.20 12.32
C TYR A 25 -3.54 -8.76 13.66
N GLU A 26 -4.23 -9.90 13.69
CA GLU A 26 -4.65 -10.51 14.97
C GLU A 26 -3.46 -11.06 15.76
N SER A 27 -2.57 -11.79 15.09
CA SER A 27 -1.37 -12.36 15.74
C SER A 27 -0.39 -11.31 16.26
N HIS A 28 -0.46 -10.08 15.75
CA HIS A 28 0.34 -8.93 16.20
C HIS A 28 -0.47 -7.96 17.09
N ALA A 29 -1.61 -8.41 17.61
CA ALA A 29 -2.47 -7.64 18.52
C ALA A 29 -2.97 -6.29 17.96
N LEU A 30 -3.05 -6.17 16.64
CA LEU A 30 -3.56 -4.98 15.95
C LEU A 30 -5.10 -5.01 15.85
N ILE A 31 -5.69 -6.20 15.79
CA ILE A 31 -7.15 -6.39 15.81
C ILE A 31 -7.54 -7.44 16.84
N SER A 32 -8.81 -7.40 17.27
CA SER A 32 -9.33 -8.41 18.18
C SER A 32 -9.59 -9.74 17.46
N ARG A 33 -9.51 -10.86 18.18
CA ARG A 33 -9.95 -12.17 17.68
C ARG A 33 -11.40 -12.16 17.22
N GLN A 34 -12.25 -11.34 17.84
CA GLN A 34 -13.65 -11.18 17.44
C GLN A 34 -13.76 -10.52 16.06
N THR A 35 -12.94 -9.51 15.79
CA THR A 35 -12.83 -8.82 14.49
C THR A 35 -12.35 -9.80 13.42
N LEU A 36 -11.28 -10.56 13.67
CA LEU A 36 -10.78 -11.59 12.76
C LEU A 36 -11.87 -12.64 12.45
N ASN A 37 -12.50 -13.20 13.48
CA ASN A 37 -13.55 -14.21 13.31
C ASN A 37 -14.73 -13.70 12.49
N ARG A 38 -15.09 -12.42 12.64
CA ARG A 38 -16.14 -11.77 11.84
C ARG A 38 -15.71 -11.68 10.37
N ILE A 39 -14.49 -11.22 10.10
CA ILE A 39 -13.96 -11.10 8.74
C ILE A 39 -13.90 -12.47 8.07
N LEU A 40 -13.27 -13.46 8.71
CA LEU A 40 -13.13 -14.81 8.14
C LEU A 40 -14.47 -15.52 7.90
N ARG A 41 -15.53 -15.15 8.64
CA ARG A 41 -16.84 -15.77 8.53
C ARG A 41 -17.74 -15.12 7.48
N TYR A 42 -17.63 -13.82 7.30
CA TYR A 42 -18.60 -13.03 6.53
C TYR A 42 -18.04 -12.38 5.28
N CYS A 43 -16.72 -12.33 5.11
CA CYS A 43 -16.07 -11.84 3.92
C CYS A 43 -15.79 -13.00 2.95
N ASP A 44 -16.13 -12.79 1.69
CA ASP A 44 -15.67 -13.63 0.59
C ASP A 44 -14.39 -13.03 0.04
N PHE A 45 -13.30 -13.79 0.07
CA PHE A 45 -11.98 -13.36 -0.40
C PHE A 45 -11.76 -13.68 -1.87
N THR A 46 -12.66 -14.47 -2.48
CA THR A 46 -12.59 -14.86 -3.90
C THR A 46 -13.23 -13.82 -4.82
N ASP A 47 -14.07 -12.94 -4.25
CA ASP A 47 -14.91 -12.03 -5.01
C ASP A 47 -14.51 -10.57 -4.75
N SER A 48 -13.89 -9.96 -5.76
CA SER A 48 -13.54 -8.53 -5.74
C SER A 48 -14.71 -7.59 -6.08
N GLY A 49 -15.90 -8.12 -6.36
CA GLY A 49 -16.94 -7.37 -7.07
C GLY A 49 -18.37 -7.50 -6.54
N ASN A 50 -18.73 -8.56 -5.82
CA ASN A 50 -20.07 -8.65 -5.21
C ASN A 50 -20.12 -7.91 -3.86
N GLY A 51 -21.20 -7.17 -3.66
CA GLY A 51 -21.37 -6.28 -2.51
C GLY A 51 -21.06 -6.96 -1.18
N LEU A 52 -20.14 -6.37 -0.41
CA LEU A 52 -19.74 -6.87 0.90
C LEU A 52 -20.95 -7.03 1.81
N SER A 53 -21.06 -8.17 2.50
CA SER A 53 -22.05 -8.33 3.55
C SER A 53 -21.86 -7.25 4.62
N THR A 54 -22.95 -6.79 5.26
CA THR A 54 -22.85 -5.79 6.34
C THR A 54 -21.92 -6.25 7.46
N GLN A 55 -21.91 -7.54 7.77
CA GLN A 55 -21.03 -8.10 8.81
C GLN A 55 -19.56 -8.06 8.39
N CYS A 56 -19.25 -8.33 7.11
CA CYS A 56 -17.91 -8.17 6.57
C CYS A 56 -17.46 -6.71 6.62
N LEU A 57 -18.31 -5.78 6.17
CA LEU A 57 -18.02 -4.35 6.18
C LEU A 57 -17.69 -3.85 7.58
N ILE A 58 -18.45 -4.28 8.60
CA ILE A 58 -18.17 -3.94 10.00
C ILE A 58 -16.79 -4.44 10.43
N GLY A 59 -16.44 -5.70 10.08
CA GLY A 59 -15.13 -6.26 10.42
C GLY A 59 -13.98 -5.50 9.77
N ILE A 60 -14.11 -5.16 8.48
CA ILE A 60 -13.12 -4.38 7.74
C ILE A 60 -12.95 -2.99 8.35
N LEU A 61 -14.05 -2.26 8.61
CA LEU A 61 -14.00 -0.92 9.20
C LEU A 61 -13.38 -0.92 10.61
N GLU A 62 -13.64 -1.95 11.42
CA GLU A 62 -13.02 -2.09 12.73
C GLU A 62 -11.51 -2.35 12.61
N SER A 63 -11.10 -3.18 11.65
CA SER A 63 -9.69 -3.40 11.34
C SER A 63 -9.01 -2.11 10.89
N GLU A 64 -9.58 -1.41 9.91
CA GLU A 64 -9.09 -0.12 9.41
C GLU A 64 -8.94 0.89 10.55
N ARG A 65 -9.93 0.99 11.45
CA ARG A 65 -9.87 1.90 12.59
C ARG A 65 -8.71 1.60 13.53
N ASN A 66 -8.43 0.33 13.78
CA ASN A 66 -7.38 -0.07 14.71
C ASN A 66 -5.98 0.07 14.07
N THR A 67 -5.87 -0.03 12.75
CA THR A 67 -4.59 0.07 12.02
C THR A 67 -4.34 1.43 11.38
N ALA A 68 -5.29 2.37 11.44
CA ALA A 68 -5.22 3.66 10.74
C ALA A 68 -3.99 4.52 11.06
N ALA A 69 -3.41 4.37 12.25
CA ALA A 69 -2.24 5.13 12.70
C ALA A 69 -0.91 4.41 12.43
N LEU A 70 -0.95 3.21 11.84
CA LEU A 70 0.22 2.38 11.59
C LEU A 70 0.64 2.47 10.13
N ASP A 71 1.94 2.33 9.90
CA ASP A 71 2.45 2.01 8.57
C ASP A 71 2.26 0.51 8.30
N VAL A 72 1.42 0.18 7.32
CA VAL A 72 1.14 -1.21 6.92
C VAL A 72 2.35 -1.90 6.28
N TYR A 73 3.32 -1.14 5.78
CA TYR A 73 4.57 -1.68 5.24
C TYR A 73 5.58 -2.02 6.35
N ASN A 74 5.45 -1.37 7.51
CA ASN A 74 6.25 -1.68 8.69
C ASN A 74 5.56 -1.22 9.99
N ILE A 75 4.92 -2.14 10.70
CA ILE A 75 4.17 -1.86 11.93
C ILE A 75 5.01 -1.39 13.11
N TYR A 76 6.34 -1.42 13.00
CA TYR A 76 7.28 -0.92 13.99
C TYR A 76 7.95 0.39 13.57
N ALA A 77 7.65 0.90 12.37
CA ALA A 77 8.24 2.14 11.89
C ALA A 77 7.79 3.34 12.74
N PRO A 78 8.69 4.33 12.96
CA PRO A 78 8.29 5.58 13.57
C PRO A 78 7.36 6.38 12.64
N THR A 79 6.59 7.31 13.21
CA THR A 79 5.77 8.23 12.41
C THR A 79 6.63 9.32 11.77
N CYS A 80 6.34 9.70 10.53
CA CYS A 80 6.97 10.86 9.90
C CYS A 80 6.54 12.18 10.58
N ASN A 81 7.50 12.97 11.06
CA ASN A 81 7.26 14.31 11.60
C ASN A 81 7.86 15.38 10.66
N THR A 82 7.01 16.03 9.88
CA THR A 82 7.39 16.97 8.80
C THR A 82 7.92 18.32 9.29
N SER A 83 7.93 18.56 10.60
CA SER A 83 8.31 19.85 11.21
C SER A 83 9.82 20.12 11.25
N SER A 84 10.66 19.21 10.76
CA SER A 84 12.10 19.46 10.60
C SER A 84 12.65 18.75 9.37
N PRO A 85 12.74 19.44 8.21
CA PRO A 85 13.44 18.95 7.03
C PRO A 85 14.97 19.05 7.22
N THR A 86 15.47 18.79 8.42
CA THR A 86 16.90 18.77 8.70
C THR A 86 17.44 17.43 8.30
N ASN A 87 18.17 17.39 7.18
CA ASN A 87 19.23 16.43 6.82
C ASN A 87 19.41 15.29 7.82
N GLN A 88 18.45 14.37 7.90
CA GLN A 88 18.69 13.12 8.58
C GLN A 88 19.51 12.33 7.57
N ALA A 89 20.81 12.24 7.85
CA ALA A 89 21.66 11.29 7.18
C ALA A 89 20.91 9.95 7.11
N MET A 90 20.95 9.30 5.94
CA MET A 90 20.38 7.99 5.68
C MET A 90 20.96 6.97 6.68
N ASN A 91 20.45 6.97 7.90
CA ASN A 91 20.63 5.87 8.82
C ASN A 91 19.81 4.72 8.25
N ILE A 92 20.35 3.51 8.35
CA ILE A 92 19.86 2.27 7.74
C ILE A 92 18.51 1.80 8.36
N ASP A 93 17.81 2.69 9.07
CA ASP A 93 16.46 2.49 9.57
C ASP A 93 15.45 2.95 8.51
N PRO A 94 14.26 2.33 8.41
CA PRO A 94 13.25 2.77 7.45
C PRO A 94 12.82 4.19 7.79
N ASP A 95 13.19 5.13 6.91
CA ASP A 95 12.83 6.54 6.99
C ASP A 95 11.33 6.70 6.63
N PRO A 96 10.46 6.99 7.59
CA PRO A 96 9.02 7.09 7.34
C PRO A 96 8.65 8.31 6.50
N CYS A 97 9.59 9.24 6.25
CA CYS A 97 9.37 10.45 5.46
C CYS A 97 9.92 10.34 4.03
N ILE A 98 10.45 9.17 3.62
CA ILE A 98 11.17 9.01 2.36
C ILE A 98 10.38 9.48 1.12
N ASP A 99 9.07 9.23 1.09
CA ASP A 99 8.21 9.61 -0.03
C ASP A 99 8.22 11.13 -0.28
N GLN A 100 8.32 11.94 0.78
CA GLN A 100 8.38 13.39 0.67
C GLN A 100 9.71 13.85 0.07
N TYR A 101 10.81 13.24 0.49
CA TYR A 101 12.14 13.54 -0.03
C TYR A 101 12.24 13.15 -1.51
N VAL A 102 11.75 11.97 -1.87
CA VAL A 102 11.72 11.47 -3.24
C VAL A 102 10.85 12.36 -4.12
N HIS A 103 9.63 12.70 -3.69
CA HIS A 103 8.75 13.61 -4.42
C HIS A 103 9.39 14.99 -4.64
N THR A 104 9.99 15.57 -3.60
CA THR A 104 10.68 16.86 -3.69
C THR A 104 11.86 16.81 -4.66
N TYR A 105 12.68 15.76 -4.58
CA TYR A 105 13.87 15.61 -5.41
C TYR A 105 13.52 15.38 -6.88
N LEU A 106 12.59 14.46 -7.18
CA LEU A 106 12.20 14.11 -8.55
C LEU A 106 11.42 15.21 -9.27
N ASN A 107 10.85 16.17 -8.54
CA ASN A 107 10.18 17.34 -9.11
C ASN A 107 11.08 18.58 -9.28
N ARG A 108 12.39 18.48 -8.97
CA ARG A 108 13.32 19.56 -9.28
C ARG A 108 13.58 19.68 -10.79
N PRO A 109 13.62 20.90 -11.37
CA PRO A 109 13.85 21.08 -12.80
C PRO A 109 15.19 20.51 -13.30
N ASP A 110 16.25 20.67 -12.52
CA ASP A 110 17.58 20.15 -12.87
C ASP A 110 17.63 18.62 -12.84
N VAL A 111 16.94 18.00 -11.88
CA VAL A 111 16.78 16.54 -11.80
C VAL A 111 15.96 16.00 -12.97
N GLN A 112 14.82 16.63 -13.28
CA GLN A 112 13.99 16.23 -14.42
C GLN A 112 14.72 16.40 -15.76
N GLN A 113 15.55 17.45 -15.90
CA GLN A 113 16.39 17.66 -17.08
C GLN A 113 17.45 16.56 -17.20
N ALA A 114 18.13 16.22 -16.10
CA ALA A 114 19.15 15.16 -16.07
C ALA A 114 18.56 13.77 -16.35
N LEU A 115 17.33 13.49 -15.92
CA LEU A 115 16.61 12.24 -16.17
C LEU A 115 15.86 12.21 -17.50
N HIS A 116 15.87 13.30 -18.28
CA HIS A 116 15.09 13.42 -19.50
C HIS A 116 13.58 13.20 -19.28
N ALA A 117 13.07 13.55 -18.09
CA ALA A 117 11.68 13.25 -17.70
C ALA A 117 10.69 14.31 -18.21
N ASN A 118 11.09 15.59 -18.27
CA ASN A 118 10.23 16.71 -18.66
C ASN A 118 10.67 17.36 -19.99
N ILE A 119 10.92 16.54 -21.01
CA ILE A 119 11.36 17.03 -22.33
C ILE A 119 10.21 17.75 -23.07
N THR A 120 8.98 17.29 -22.89
CA THR A 120 7.79 17.75 -23.64
C THR A 120 6.97 18.80 -22.89
N ASN A 121 7.49 19.35 -21.79
CA ASN A 121 6.78 20.30 -20.92
C ASN A 121 5.48 19.70 -20.34
N ILE A 122 5.64 18.60 -19.61
CA ILE A 122 4.55 17.85 -18.99
C ILE A 122 3.87 18.73 -17.93
N PRO A 123 2.52 18.85 -17.92
CA PRO A 123 1.80 19.82 -17.10
C PRO A 123 1.54 19.34 -15.66
N TYR A 124 2.16 18.25 -15.22
CA TYR A 124 1.92 17.66 -13.92
C TYR A 124 3.22 17.20 -13.28
N ASP A 125 3.22 17.19 -11.95
CA ASP A 125 4.34 16.72 -11.14
C ASP A 125 4.50 15.20 -11.26
N TRP A 126 5.73 14.74 -11.10
CA TRP A 126 6.02 13.33 -10.84
C TRP A 126 5.36 12.92 -9.53
N LYS A 127 4.75 11.72 -9.53
CA LYS A 127 4.14 11.08 -8.35
C LYS A 127 4.59 9.63 -8.25
N ALA A 128 4.68 9.11 -7.02
CA ALA A 128 5.06 7.72 -6.77
C ALA A 128 4.04 6.73 -7.35
N CYS A 129 2.75 7.03 -7.18
CA CYS A 129 1.63 6.22 -7.67
C CYS A 129 0.70 7.07 -8.54
N SER A 130 0.09 6.44 -9.55
CA SER A 130 -0.87 7.08 -10.45
C SER A 130 -2.15 6.26 -10.57
N LYS A 131 -3.30 6.93 -10.47
CA LYS A 131 -4.63 6.33 -10.70
C LYS A 131 -4.97 6.13 -12.19
N VAL A 132 -4.09 6.57 -13.10
CA VAL A 132 -4.35 6.59 -14.55
C VAL A 132 -4.49 5.18 -15.13
N ASN A 133 -3.95 4.16 -14.46
CA ASN A 133 -4.07 2.76 -14.87
C ASN A 133 -5.16 2.04 -14.08
N GLY A 134 -6.37 2.61 -14.05
CA GLY A 134 -7.55 1.98 -13.47
C GLY A 134 -7.66 0.53 -13.93
N GLU A 135 -7.66 -0.38 -12.95
CA GLU A 135 -7.69 -1.84 -13.08
C GLU A 135 -6.65 -2.43 -14.08
N TRP A 136 -5.49 -2.83 -13.57
CA TRP A 136 -4.53 -3.67 -14.30
C TRP A 136 -5.22 -4.91 -14.91
N GLN A 137 -5.18 -5.04 -16.25
CA GLN A 137 -5.92 -6.08 -16.95
C GLN A 137 -5.15 -7.40 -17.09
N ASP A 138 -3.81 -7.32 -17.06
CA ASP A 138 -2.91 -8.46 -17.20
C ASP A 138 -2.53 -9.04 -15.84
N SER A 139 -3.49 -9.65 -15.14
CA SER A 139 -3.23 -10.45 -13.94
C SER A 139 -3.77 -11.88 -14.07
N PRO A 140 -3.10 -12.89 -13.50
CA PRO A 140 -3.66 -14.23 -13.39
C PRO A 140 -4.98 -14.18 -12.63
N ALA A 141 -5.91 -15.09 -12.95
CA ALA A 141 -7.18 -15.19 -12.23
C ALA A 141 -7.01 -15.47 -10.72
N THR A 142 -5.86 -16.00 -10.30
CA THR A 142 -5.51 -16.21 -8.89
C THR A 142 -5.02 -14.95 -8.18
N SER A 143 -4.70 -13.88 -8.91
CA SER A 143 -4.26 -12.58 -8.37
C SER A 143 -5.39 -11.56 -8.54
N GLN A 144 -6.61 -11.97 -8.18
CA GLN A 144 -7.84 -11.26 -8.54
C GLN A 144 -8.12 -10.03 -7.66
N ARG A 145 -8.42 -8.96 -8.39
CA ARG A 145 -8.18 -7.53 -8.12
C ARG A 145 -8.78 -6.95 -6.84
N LEU A 146 -7.95 -6.67 -5.84
CA LEU A 146 -8.32 -5.73 -4.77
C LEU A 146 -7.82 -4.30 -5.03
N ASP A 147 -8.37 -3.65 -6.05
CA ASP A 147 -8.10 -2.22 -6.33
C ASP A 147 -9.06 -1.28 -5.55
N ARG A 148 -10.30 -1.69 -5.29
CA ARG A 148 -11.37 -0.69 -5.06
C ARG A 148 -11.39 0.02 -3.71
N ARG A 149 -10.61 -0.41 -2.70
CA ARG A 149 -10.75 0.14 -1.34
C ARG A 149 -9.47 0.54 -0.61
N TRP A 150 -8.32 -0.03 -0.96
CA TRP A 150 -7.05 0.33 -0.31
C TRP A 150 -6.28 1.41 -1.07
N SER A 151 -6.55 1.58 -2.37
CA SER A 151 -6.00 2.69 -3.18
C SER A 151 -6.34 4.07 -2.58
N SER A 152 -7.52 4.23 -1.96
CA SER A 152 -7.93 5.51 -1.37
C SER A 152 -7.30 5.83 -0.01
N SER A 153 -6.69 4.85 0.67
CA SER A 153 -6.00 5.06 1.95
C SER A 153 -4.49 5.31 1.78
N LEU A 154 -3.98 5.14 0.55
CA LEU A 154 -2.58 5.30 0.16
C LEU A 154 -2.34 6.63 -0.60
N ASP A 155 -3.38 7.43 -0.79
CA ASP A 155 -3.24 8.81 -1.27
C ASP A 155 -3.15 9.76 -0.06
N LEU A 156 -1.93 9.96 0.45
CA LEU A 156 -1.58 11.27 0.99
C LEU A 156 -1.48 12.29 -0.15
#